data_AF-A0A354Z258-F1
#
_entry.id   AF-A0A354Z258-F1
#
_cell.length_a   1.000
_cell.length_b   1.000
_cell.length_c   1.000
_cell.angle_alpha   90.00
_cell.angle_beta   90.00
_cell.angle_gamma   90.00
#
_symmetry.space_group_name_H-M   'P 1'
#
loop_
_entity.id
_entity.type
_entity.pdbx_description
1 polymer ?
#
loop_
_entity_poly.entity_id
_entity_poly.type
_entity_poly.pdbx_seq_one_letter_code
_entity_poly.pdbx_strand_id
1 'polypeptide(L)' 'RGGEPLYAKARRGETVEVGEREVEIESLRLLDFGPDWLALEVVCGSGTYIRSLVRDLGS' A
#
# COMPACT_ATOMS: atom_id res chain seq x y z
N ARG A 1 17.01 -10.80 -17.41
CA ARG A 1 15.94 -11.81 -17.57
C ARG A 1 14.62 -11.06 -17.53
N GLY A 2 13.89 -11.04 -18.64
CA GLY A 2 12.71 -10.18 -18.83
C GLY A 2 11.58 -10.57 -17.90
N GLY A 3 11.39 -9.81 -16.82
CA GLY A 3 10.23 -9.90 -15.96
C GLY A 3 9.18 -8.94 -16.46
N GLU A 4 7.96 -9.44 -16.65
CA GLU A 4 6.82 -8.58 -16.89
C GLU A 4 6.40 -7.86 -15.59
N PRO A 5 6.08 -6.56 -15.62
CA PRO A 5 5.59 -5.84 -14.45
C PRO A 5 4.35 -6.51 -13.86
N LEU A 6 4.31 -6.67 -12.53
CA LEU A 6 3.21 -7.34 -11.82
C LEU A 6 1.84 -6.71 -12.12
N TYR A 7 1.79 -5.39 -12.36
CA TYR A 7 0.55 -4.71 -12.73
C TYR A 7 -0.01 -5.17 -14.10
N ALA A 8 0.85 -5.59 -15.03
CA ALA A 8 0.43 -6.04 -16.35
C ALA A 8 -0.26 -7.41 -16.27
N LYS A 9 0.25 -8.29 -15.40
CA LYS A 9 -0.38 -9.57 -15.07
C LYS A 9 -1.73 -9.39 -14.38
N ALA A 10 -1.78 -8.51 -13.36
CA ALA A 10 -3.02 -8.21 -12.64
C ALA A 10 -4.13 -7.69 -13.56
N ARG A 11 -3.80 -6.86 -14.57
CA ARG A 11 -4.78 -6.36 -15.56
C ARG A 11 -5.32 -7.44 -16.51
N ARG A 12 -4.64 -8.57 -16.65
CA ARG A 12 -5.14 -9.73 -17.40
C ARG A 12 -5.98 -10.69 -16.54
N GLY A 13 -6.22 -10.35 -15.27
CA GLY A 13 -6.92 -11.22 -14.33
C GLY A 13 -6.07 -12.38 -13.80
N GLU A 14 -4.76 -12.40 -14.08
CA GLU A 14 -3.85 -13.34 -13.45
C GLU A 14 -3.69 -12.95 -11.98
N THR A 15 -3.95 -13.90 -11.08
CA THR A 15 -3.72 -13.68 -9.64
C THR A 15 -2.21 -13.61 -9.42
N VAL A 16 -1.74 -12.42 -9.06
CA VAL A 16 -0.34 -12.21 -8.71
C VAL A 16 -0.23 -12.40 -7.20
N GLU A 17 0.41 -13.48 -6.78
CA GLU A 17 0.81 -13.62 -5.38
C GLU A 17 1.91 -12.61 -5.07
N VAL A 18 1.50 -11.50 -4.44
CA VAL A 18 2.43 -10.58 -3.81
C VAL A 18 2.66 -11.13 -2.41
N GLY A 19 3.81 -11.77 -2.20
CA GLY A 19 4.19 -12.23 -0.86
C GLY A 19 4.16 -11.07 0.14
N GLU A 20 3.70 -11.37 1.36
CA GLU A 20 3.74 -10.42 2.48
C GLU A 20 5.18 -9.95 2.67
N ARG A 21 5.34 -8.63 2.81
CA ARG A 21 6.63 -8.02 3.11
C ARG A 21 6.49 -7.26 4.40
N GLU A 22 7.44 -7.52 5.30
CA GLU A 22 7.63 -6.68 6.47
C GLU A 22 8.05 -5.28 6.00
N VAL A 23 7.35 -4.27 6.52
CA VAL A 23 7.59 -2.86 6.22
C VAL A 23 7.71 -2.10 7.53
N GLU A 24 8.54 -1.08 7.54
CA GLU A 24 8.73 -0.21 8.69
C GLU A 24 8.01 1.12 8.46
N ILE A 25 7.12 1.46 9.40
CA ILE A 25 6.48 2.79 9.48
C ILE A 25 7.19 3.54 10.60
N GLU A 26 8.02 4.51 10.24
CA GLU A 26 8.75 5.35 11.19
C GLU A 26 7.80 6.31 11.92
N SER A 27 6.83 6.89 11.19
CA SER A 27 5.78 7.68 11.82
C SER A 27 4.48 7.66 11.03
N LEU A 28 3.38 7.78 11.77
CA LEU A 28 2.02 7.87 11.25
C LEU A 28 1.29 8.96 12.03
N ARG A 29 0.89 10.04 11.37
CA ARG A 29 0.21 11.18 11.99
C ARG A 29 -1.10 11.48 11.28
N LEU A 30 -2.18 11.57 12.07
CA LEU A 30 -3.45 12.12 11.60
C LEU A 30 -3.36 13.64 11.53
N LEU A 31 -3.55 14.19 10.34
CA LEU A 31 -3.53 15.62 10.10
C LEU A 31 -4.93 16.22 10.21
N ASP A 32 -5.93 15.54 9.63
CA ASP A 32 -7.33 15.94 9.66
C ASP A 32 -8.24 14.75 9.29
N PHE A 33 -9.54 14.84 9.56
CA PHE A 33 -10.51 13.83 9.17
C PHE A 33 -11.92 14.40 9.02
N GLY A 34 -12.72 13.70 8.22
CA GLY A 34 -14.14 13.97 8.02
C GLY A 34 -14.98 12.70 8.12
N PRO A 35 -16.26 12.78 7.75
CA PRO A 35 -17.20 11.65 7.84
C PRO A 35 -16.78 10.41 7.05
N ASP A 36 -16.08 10.59 5.92
CA ASP A 36 -15.74 9.55 4.95
C ASP A 36 -14.29 9.65 4.44
N TRP A 37 -13.46 10.47 5.08
CA TRP A 37 -12.06 10.66 4.69
C TRP A 37 -11.15 10.96 5.87
N LEU A 38 -9.86 10.73 5.66
CA LEU A 38 -8.77 11.02 6.59
C LEU A 38 -7.56 11.52 5.82
N ALA A 39 -6.84 12.48 6.41
CA ALA A 39 -5.56 12.96 5.92
C ALA A 39 -4.45 12.49 6.85
N LEU A 40 -3.51 11.71 6.31
CA LEU A 40 -2.39 11.15 7.05
C LEU A 40 -1.07 11.67 6.49
N GLU A 41 -0.14 11.97 7.38
CA GLU A 41 1.29 12.04 7.09
C GLU A 41 1.92 10.71 7.49
N VAL A 42 2.68 10.10 6.57
CA VAL A 42 3.32 8.80 6.77
C VAL A 42 4.80 8.90 6.40
N VAL A 43 5.67 8.54 7.34
CA VAL A 43 7.10 8.32 7.09
C VAL A 43 7.35 6.83 7.15
N CYS A 44 7.88 6.25 6.07
CA CYS A 44 8.02 4.81 5.92
C CYS A 44 9.24 4.42 5.10
N GLY A 45 9.70 3.18 5.31
CA GLY A 45 10.79 2.60 4.55
C GLY A 45 10.44 2.39 3.08
N SER A 46 11.48 2.28 2.24
CA SER A 46 11.34 1.98 0.82
C SER A 46 10.56 0.67 0.59
N GLY A 47 9.69 0.64 -0.41
CA GLY A 47 8.88 -0.55 -0.71
C GLY A 47 7.55 -0.62 0.04
N THR A 48 7.28 0.32 0.96
CA THR A 48 5.96 0.46 1.58
C THR A 48 4.92 0.87 0.55
N TYR A 49 3.85 0.10 0.44
CA TYR A 49 2.75 0.40 -0.46
C TYR A 49 1.60 1.05 0.32
N ILE A 50 1.55 2.39 0.29
CA ILE A 50 0.57 3.19 1.05
C ILE A 50 -0.87 2.75 0.80
N ARG A 51 -1.20 2.28 -0.42
CA ARG A 51 -2.54 1.78 -0.73
C ARG A 51 -2.92 0.49 0.00
N SER A 52 -1.96 -0.38 0.30
CA SER A 52 -2.22 -1.56 1.13
C SER A 52 -2.43 -1.12 2.58
N LEU A 53 -1.55 -0.26 3.10
CA LEU A 53 -1.70 0.32 4.44
C LEU A 53 -3.09 0.95 4.66
N VAL A 54 -3.56 1.78 3.73
CA VAL A 54 -4.89 2.41 3.83
C VAL A 54 -6.03 1.40 3.75
N ARG A 55 -5.88 0.35 2.93
CA ARG A 55 -6.88 -0.74 2.86
C ARG A 55 -6.96 -1.46 4.21
N ASP A 56 -5.82 -1.76 4.81
CA ASP A 56 -5.73 -2.47 6.09
C ASP A 56 -6.22 -1.59 7.25
N LEU A 57 -6.04 -0.27 7.18
CA LEU A 57 -6.62 0.68 8.14
C LEU A 57 -8.15 0.81 8.03
N GLY A 58 -8.72 0.54 6.86
CA GLY A 58 -10.15 0.65 6.58
C GLY A 58 -10.94 -0.66 6.67
N SER A 59 -10.28 -1.80 6.91
CA SER A 59 -10.91 -3.10 7.13
C SER A 59 -11.38 -3.28 8.57
#